data_AF-A0A968G6X9-F1
#
_entry.id   AF-A0A968G6X9-F1
#
_cell.length_a   1.000
_cell.length_b   1.000
_cell.length_c   1.000
_cell.angle_alpha   90.00
_cell.angle_beta   90.00
_cell.angle_gamma   90.00
#
_symmetry.space_group_name_H-M   'P 1'
#
loop_
_entity.id
_entity.type
_entity.pdbx_description
1 polymer ?
#
loop_
_entity_poly.entity_id
_entity_poly.type
_entity_poly.pdbx_seq_one_letter_code
_entity_poly.pdbx_strand_id
1 'polypeptide(L)' 'LLRGDHELNDVKAEKLAGVRAPLEFADEATVKQAIGCGVGSLGPRGLPEDIPLIADRSVAVLADFACGANR' A
#
# COMPACT_ATOMS: atom_id res chain seq x y z
N LEU A 1 -0.69 -3.55 0.73
CA LEU A 1 0.41 -4.31 1.36
C LEU A 1 0.70 -5.55 0.52
N LEU A 2 1.91 -5.64 0.01
CA LEU A 2 2.38 -6.73 -0.85
C LEU A 2 3.67 -7.29 -0.25
N ARG A 3 3.95 -8.58 -0.48
CA ARG A 3 5.21 -9.20 -0.07
C ARG A 3 6.35 -8.62 -0.92
N GLY A 4 7.53 -8.43 -0.34
CA GLY A 4 8.64 -7.71 -1.00
C GLY A 4 9.21 -8.42 -2.24
N ASP A 5 8.98 -9.72 -2.39
CA ASP A 5 9.32 -10.55 -3.55
C ASP A 5 8.19 -10.64 -4.58
N HIS A 6 7.08 -9.94 -4.36
CA HIS A 6 5.98 -9.85 -5.32
C HIS A 6 5.93 -8.45 -5.96
N GLU A 7 5.51 -8.40 -7.22
CA GLU A 7 5.24 -7.17 -7.94
C GLU A 7 3.73 -6.92 -8.04
N LEU A 8 3.32 -5.65 -8.00
CA LEU A 8 1.92 -5.28 -8.11
C LEU A 8 1.43 -5.57 -9.53
N ASN A 9 0.32 -6.29 -9.63
CA ASN A 9 -0.39 -6.44 -10.89
C ASN A 9 -1.56 -5.45 -10.93
N ASP A 10 -1.45 -4.44 -11.79
CA ASP A 10 -2.44 -3.41 -12.08
C ASP A 10 -3.83 -3.99 -12.43
N VAL A 11 -3.90 -4.93 -13.37
CA VAL A 11 -5.16 -5.56 -13.83
C VAL A 11 -5.89 -6.28 -12.69
N LYS A 12 -5.16 -6.85 -11.73
CA LYS A 12 -5.75 -7.45 -10.52
C LYS A 12 -6.17 -6.38 -9.51
N ALA A 13 -5.38 -5.33 -9.33
CA ALA A 13 -5.67 -4.26 -8.39
C ALA A 13 -6.92 -3.46 -8.81
N GLU A 14 -7.08 -3.16 -10.09
CA GLU A 14 -8.23 -2.45 -10.66
C GLU A 14 -9.57 -3.18 -10.48
N LYS A 15 -9.54 -4.49 -10.25
CA LYS A 15 -10.74 -5.29 -9.97
C LYS A 15 -11.22 -5.19 -8.53
N LEU A 16 -10.43 -4.54 -7.65
CA LEU A 16 -10.77 -4.39 -6.25
C LEU A 16 -11.72 -3.20 -6.06
N ALA A 17 -12.69 -3.36 -5.15
CA ALA A 17 -13.61 -2.29 -4.82
C ALA A 17 -12.85 -1.10 -4.21
N GLY A 18 -13.13 0.11 -4.68
CA GLY A 18 -12.46 1.33 -4.23
C GLY A 18 -11.15 1.65 -4.98
N VAL A 19 -10.72 0.81 -5.92
CA VAL A 19 -9.60 1.12 -6.83
C VAL A 19 -10.16 1.62 -8.16
N ARG A 20 -9.68 2.79 -8.61
CA ARG A 20 -10.06 3.36 -9.90
C ARG A 20 -9.32 2.64 -11.04
N ALA A 21 -9.99 2.50 -12.18
CA ALA A 21 -9.38 2.13 -13.45
C ALA A 21 -9.37 3.36 -14.39
N PRO A 22 -8.21 3.76 -14.96
CA PRO A 22 -6.89 3.15 -14.77
C PRO A 22 -6.29 3.41 -13.39
N LEU A 23 -5.53 2.44 -12.88
CA LEU A 23 -4.70 2.60 -11.68
C LEU A 23 -3.50 3.51 -12.01
N GLU A 24 -3.24 4.48 -11.13
CA GLU A 24 -2.08 5.36 -11.22
C GLU A 24 -1.34 5.38 -9.88
N PHE A 25 0.00 5.40 -9.93
CA PHE A 25 0.82 5.52 -8.73
C PHE A 25 0.79 6.96 -8.23
N ALA A 26 0.70 7.14 -6.91
CA ALA A 26 0.81 8.45 -6.30
C ALA A 26 2.25 8.96 -6.33
N ASP A 27 2.41 10.24 -6.67
CA ASP A 27 3.70 10.93 -6.58
C ASP A 27 4.19 11.04 -5.13
N GLU A 28 5.50 11.12 -4.95
CA GLU A 28 6.14 11.21 -3.63
C GLU A 28 5.62 12.40 -2.79
N ALA A 29 5.34 13.54 -3.44
CA ALA A 29 4.78 14.71 -2.78
C ALA A 29 3.40 14.43 -2.18
N THR A 30 2.53 13.75 -2.94
CA THR A 30 1.19 13.35 -2.52
C THR A 30 1.27 12.35 -1.36
N VAL A 31 2.16 11.36 -1.45
CA VAL A 31 2.38 10.37 -0.38
C VAL A 31 2.82 11.06 0.92
N LYS A 32 3.77 11.98 0.84
CA LYS A 32 4.28 12.72 2.00
C LYS A 32 3.22 13.64 2.62
N GLN A 33 2.36 14.26 1.81
CA GLN A 33 1.25 15.07 2.31
C GLN A 33 0.18 14.21 3.00
N ALA A 34 -0.14 13.04 2.45
CA ALA A 34 -1.20 12.18 2.95
C ALA A 34 -0.78 11.38 4.21
N ILE A 35 0.45 10.85 4.24
CA ILE A 35 0.92 9.91 5.27
C ILE A 35 2.00 10.54 6.16
N GLY A 36 2.68 11.59 5.71
CA GLY A 36 3.75 12.26 6.48
C GLY A 36 5.13 11.61 6.35
N CYS A 37 5.28 10.54 5.55
CA CYS A 37 6.54 9.85 5.33
C CYS A 37 6.89 9.72 3.84
N GLY A 38 8.15 9.43 3.54
CA GLY A 38 8.59 9.10 2.18
C GLY A 38 8.27 7.65 1.81
N VAL A 39 8.37 7.33 0.52
CA VAL A 39 8.10 5.98 -0.02
C VAL A 39 8.99 4.89 0.58
N GLY A 40 10.21 5.22 1.00
CA GLY A 40 11.18 4.26 1.54
C GLY A 40 10.83 3.68 2.93
N SER A 41 9.96 4.32 3.70
CA SER A 41 9.55 3.86 5.04
C SER A 41 8.05 3.70 5.23
N LEU A 42 7.32 3.72 4.11
CA LEU A 42 5.87 3.62 4.07
C LEU A 42 5.39 2.24 4.53
N GLY A 43 4.33 2.22 5.33
CA GLY A 43 3.71 0.99 5.79
C GLY A 43 2.35 1.21 6.45
N PRO A 44 1.75 0.14 6.98
CA PRO A 44 0.35 0.12 7.40
C PRO A 44 0.09 0.86 8.72
N ARG A 45 1.12 1.39 9.37
CA ARG A 45 1.04 1.93 10.73
C ARG A 45 0.38 3.32 10.75
N GLY A 46 -0.83 3.43 11.30
CA GLY A 46 -1.46 4.73 11.54
C GLY A 46 -1.83 5.48 10.26
N LEU A 47 -2.30 4.75 9.25
CA LEU A 47 -2.87 5.37 8.05
C LEU A 47 -4.10 6.22 8.41
N PRO A 48 -4.32 7.37 7.73
CA PRO A 48 -5.55 8.15 7.86
C PRO A 48 -6.80 7.29 7.57
N GLU A 49 -7.92 7.61 8.21
CA GLU A 49 -9.18 6.86 8.04
C GLU A 49 -9.68 6.83 6.59
N ASP A 50 -9.35 7.86 5.82
CA ASP A 50 -9.73 8.01 4.41
C ASP A 50 -8.89 7.15 3.45
N ILE A 51 -7.83 6.48 3.94
CA ILE A 51 -6.92 5.67 3.11
C ILE A 51 -7.15 4.19 3.40
N PRO A 52 -7.88 3.47 2.53
CA PRO A 52 -8.12 2.04 2.73
C PRO A 52 -6.82 1.24 2.57
N LEU A 53 -6.59 0.30 3.48
CA LEU A 53 -5.50 -0.67 3.40
C LEU A 53 -6.00 -1.97 2.76
N ILE A 54 -5.49 -2.28 1.58
CA ILE A 54 -5.68 -3.59 0.93
C ILE A 54 -4.42 -4.42 1.16
N ALA A 55 -4.56 -5.61 1.74
CA ALA A 55 -3.46 -6.57 1.90
C ALA A 55 -3.63 -7.76 0.94
N ASP A 56 -2.56 -8.14 0.25
CA ASP A 56 -2.58 -9.34 -0.59
C ASP A 56 -2.80 -10.59 0.27
N ARG A 57 -3.51 -11.59 -0.29
CA ARG A 57 -3.84 -12.82 0.44
C ARG A 57 -2.58 -13.57 0.90
N SER A 58 -1.48 -13.48 0.15
CA SER A 58 -0.21 -14.09 0.54
C SER A 58 0.42 -13.45 1.77
N VAL A 59 0.11 -12.18 2.06
CA VAL A 59 0.56 -11.48 3.27
C VAL A 59 -0.29 -11.88 4.48
N ALA A 60 -1.59 -12.09 4.28
CA ALA A 60 -2.53 -12.43 5.35
C ALA A 60 -2.25 -13.78 6.02
N VAL A 61 -1.47 -14.66 5.39
CA VAL A 61 -1.10 -15.98 5.92
C VAL A 61 0.31 -16.03 6.49
N LEU A 62 1.05 -14.91 6.48
CA LEU A 62 2.38 -14.85 7.08
C LEU A 62 2.27 -14.80 8.60
N ALA A 63 3.10 -15.58 9.29
CA ALA A 63 3.19 -15.54 10.75
C ALA A 63 3.80 -14.21 11.22
N ASP A 64 4.92 -13.81 10.60
CA ASP A 64 5.64 -12.58 10.91
C ASP A 64 6.21 -11.97 9.62
N PHE A 65 6.21 -10.64 9.54
CA PHE A 65 6.85 -9.90 8.45
C PHE A 65 7.30 -8.51 8.90
N ALA A 66 8.29 -7.95 8.22
CA ALA A 66 8.73 -6.57 8.43
C ALA A 66 8.09 -5.64 7.38
N CYS A 67 7.69 -4.44 7.81
CA CYS A 67 7.18 -3.39 6.94
C CYS A 67 7.59 -2.01 7.45
N GLY A 68 7.45 -0.99 6.61
CA GLY A 68 7.70 0.40 6.99
C GLY A 68 6.80 0.86 8.15
N ALA A 69 7.29 1.83 8.92
CA ALA A 69 6.61 2.35 10.11
C ALA A 69 6.24 3.84 9.99
N ASN A 70 6.20 4.37 8.76
CA ASN A 70 5.87 5.75 8.42
C ASN A 70 6.77 6.78 9.12
N ARG A 71 8.08 6.50 9.23
CA ARG A 71 9.09 7.37 9.87
C ARG A 71 10.44 7.32 9.18
#